data_AF-A0A1F6EE57-F1
#
_entry.id   AF-A0A1F6EE57-F1
#
_cell.length_a   1.000
_cell.length_b   1.000
_cell.length_c   1.000
_cell.angle_alpha   90.00
_cell.angle_beta   90.00
_cell.angle_gamma   90.00
#
_symmetry.space_group_name_H-M   'P 1'
#
loop_
_entity.id
_entity.type
_entity.pdbx_description
1 polymer ?
#
loop_
_entity_poly.entity_id
_entity_poly.type
_entity_poly.pdbx_seq_one_letter_code
_entity_poly.pdbx_strand_id
1 'polypeptide(L)'
;MFFGNVYQKLPLSIRRQIKYKKQLLKRNIKKPIRRLSEIPLVESILYTKAQPKLSPFEKNIVAEIERIGYATANVSDFSMSLTKPMLDTMVRKSGKKYLHTLPLPPELPVLAESFLPIVEGYLGLASKAAFVLFELTEVAQAERVQSQHWHRDHERYKMLKIFVYYSDVDEDAGPFEYIGFSRTKFKHFYPQTLTGGSYPPVGEMGELLPFVKTFTGKAGTIIFADTSGFHRGGFAREKERVMATIVYTLQ
;
A
#
# COMPACT_ATOMS: atom_id res chain seq x y z
N MET A 1 -13.58 -37.22 -14.43
CA MET A 1 -14.99 -37.04 -14.01
C MET A 1 -15.10 -36.57 -12.55
N PHE A 2 -14.59 -35.39 -12.19
CA PHE A 2 -14.61 -34.89 -10.79
C PHE A 2 -15.33 -33.53 -10.58
N PHE A 3 -15.85 -32.90 -11.63
CA PHE A 3 -16.50 -31.57 -11.54
C PHE A 3 -18.02 -31.57 -11.38
N GLY A 4 -18.69 -32.72 -11.58
CA GLY A 4 -20.16 -32.80 -11.54
C GLY A 4 -20.75 -32.57 -10.15
N ASN A 5 -20.04 -33.02 -9.11
CA ASN A 5 -20.57 -33.07 -7.75
C ASN A 5 -20.50 -31.71 -7.02
N VAL A 6 -19.61 -30.80 -7.44
CA VAL A 6 -19.50 -29.44 -6.87
C VAL A 6 -20.52 -28.49 -7.48
N TYR A 7 -20.78 -28.60 -8.79
CA TYR A 7 -21.77 -27.76 -9.47
C TYR A 7 -23.18 -27.95 -8.89
N GLN A 8 -23.53 -29.18 -8.50
CA GLN A 8 -24.80 -29.51 -7.88
C GLN A 8 -24.93 -29.09 -6.41
N LYS A 9 -23.90 -28.48 -5.81
CA LYS A 9 -23.95 -27.89 -4.46
C LYS A 9 -23.99 -26.36 -4.45
N LEU A 10 -23.80 -25.71 -5.61
CA LEU A 10 -23.86 -24.25 -5.71
C LEU A 10 -25.30 -23.71 -5.59
N PRO A 11 -25.53 -22.52 -5.04
CA PRO A 11 -26.82 -21.83 -5.12
C PRO A 11 -27.38 -21.76 -6.55
N LEU A 12 -28.71 -21.86 -6.69
CA LEU A 12 -29.42 -21.86 -7.99
C LEU A 12 -29.09 -20.65 -8.86
N SER A 13 -28.91 -19.47 -8.25
CA SER A 13 -28.51 -18.23 -8.91
C SER A 13 -27.14 -18.36 -9.61
N ILE A 14 -26.17 -18.97 -8.93
CA ILE A 14 -24.82 -19.17 -9.44
C ILE A 14 -24.81 -20.21 -10.58
N ARG A 15 -25.58 -21.29 -10.44
CA ARG A 15 -25.72 -22.28 -11.54
C ARG A 15 -26.31 -21.66 -12.80
N ARG A 16 -27.32 -20.79 -12.66
CA ARG A 16 -27.93 -20.07 -13.79
C ARG A 16 -26.92 -19.16 -14.50
N GLN A 17 -26.10 -18.44 -13.76
CA GLN A 17 -25.05 -17.57 -14.32
C GLN A 17 -23.96 -18.36 -15.06
N ILE A 18 -23.51 -19.50 -14.52
CA ILE A 18 -22.53 -20.37 -15.18
C ILE A 18 -23.10 -20.94 -16.49
N LYS A 19 -24.37 -21.37 -16.48
CA LYS A 19 -25.07 -21.86 -17.68
C LYS A 19 -25.16 -20.77 -18.75
N TYR A 20 -25.52 -19.55 -18.35
CA TYR A 20 -25.59 -18.39 -19.25
C TYR A 20 -24.22 -18.04 -19.86
N LYS A 21 -23.14 -18.03 -19.06
CA LYS A 21 -21.78 -17.75 -19.52
C LYS A 21 -21.25 -18.82 -20.51
N LYS A 22 -21.56 -20.10 -20.28
CA LYS A 22 -21.28 -21.18 -21.25
C LYS A 22 -22.05 -21.01 -22.56
N GLN A 23 -23.25 -20.45 -22.50
CA GLN A 23 -24.07 -20.17 -23.68
C GLN A 23 -23.54 -18.97 -24.48
N LEU A 24 -23.01 -17.96 -23.79
CA LEU A 24 -22.33 -16.81 -24.40
C LEU A 24 -20.99 -17.19 -25.03
N LEU A 25 -20.17 -18.03 -24.38
CA LEU A 25 -18.89 -18.51 -24.95
C LEU A 25 -19.07 -19.36 -26.21
N LYS A 26 -20.22 -20.01 -26.38
CA LYS A 26 -20.57 -20.73 -27.62
C LYS A 26 -20.99 -19.81 -28.76
N ARG A 27 -21.33 -18.55 -28.46
CA ARG A 27 -21.75 -17.55 -29.45
C ARG A 27 -20.59 -16.58 -29.64
N ASN A 28 -19.79 -16.83 -30.68
CA ASN A 28 -18.57 -16.10 -31.02
C ASN A 28 -18.85 -14.63 -31.43
N ILE A 29 -19.26 -13.78 -30.49
CA ILE A 29 -19.68 -12.39 -30.74
C ILE A 29 -18.48 -11.45 -30.53
N LYS A 30 -18.08 -10.76 -31.62
CA LYS A 30 -17.02 -9.74 -31.64
C LYS A 30 -17.58 -8.33 -31.30
N LYS A 31 -17.12 -7.74 -30.19
CA LYS A 31 -17.20 -6.33 -29.69
C LYS A 31 -18.57 -5.82 -29.15
N PRO A 32 -18.62 -4.76 -28.30
CA PRO A 32 -17.58 -4.09 -27.50
C PRO A 32 -17.75 -4.39 -25.99
N ILE A 33 -16.65 -4.42 -25.24
CA ILE A 33 -16.64 -4.67 -23.80
C ILE A 33 -17.36 -3.51 -23.09
N ARG A 34 -18.54 -3.75 -22.52
CA ARG A 34 -19.18 -2.84 -21.57
C ARG A 34 -18.33 -2.79 -20.29
N ARG A 35 -18.23 -1.59 -19.70
CA ARG A 35 -17.35 -1.21 -18.57
C ARG A 35 -17.36 -2.24 -17.44
N LEU A 36 -16.17 -2.55 -16.92
CA LEU A 36 -15.92 -3.39 -15.73
C LEU A 36 -16.58 -2.88 -14.44
N SER A 37 -17.19 -1.69 -14.43
CA SER A 37 -17.84 -1.08 -13.27
C SER A 37 -19.20 -1.68 -12.89
N GLU A 38 -19.72 -2.66 -13.64
CA GLU A 38 -21.06 -3.25 -13.41
C GLU A 38 -21.02 -4.75 -13.05
N ILE A 39 -19.90 -5.27 -12.55
CA ILE A 39 -19.81 -6.67 -12.08
C ILE A 39 -19.75 -6.73 -10.54
N PRO A 40 -20.87 -6.62 -9.82
CA PRO A 40 -20.92 -6.93 -8.40
C PRO A 40 -21.12 -8.44 -8.22
N LEU A 41 -20.07 -9.27 -8.43
CA LEU A 41 -20.06 -10.66 -7.93
C LEU A 41 -18.73 -11.44 -8.05
N VAL A 42 -17.69 -10.93 -8.73
CA VAL A 42 -16.47 -11.75 -8.97
C VAL A 42 -15.47 -11.70 -7.81
N GLU A 43 -15.57 -10.71 -6.92
CA GLU A 43 -14.72 -10.58 -5.73
C GLU A 43 -15.08 -11.57 -4.59
N SER A 44 -16.24 -12.24 -4.64
CA SER A 44 -16.65 -13.17 -3.57
C SER A 44 -15.98 -14.56 -3.62
N ILE A 45 -14.94 -14.73 -4.44
CA ILE A 45 -14.07 -15.93 -4.48
C ILE A 45 -12.61 -15.50 -4.30
N LEU A 46 -12.34 -14.42 -3.57
CA LEU A 46 -11.02 -14.14 -3.05
C LEU A 46 -10.93 -14.83 -1.67
N TYR A 47 -10.22 -15.96 -1.65
CA TYR A 47 -9.86 -16.79 -0.49
C TYR A 47 -10.22 -16.21 0.88
N THR A 48 -11.37 -16.60 1.45
CA THR A 48 -11.60 -16.47 2.89
C THR A 48 -10.73 -17.48 3.61
N LYS A 49 -9.45 -17.13 3.80
CA LYS A 49 -8.63 -17.72 4.86
C LYS A 49 -9.30 -17.35 6.19
N ALA A 50 -9.26 -18.25 7.18
CA ALA A 50 -9.63 -17.86 8.53
C ALA A 50 -8.81 -16.62 8.92
N GLN A 51 -9.45 -15.59 9.48
CA GLN A 51 -8.76 -14.38 9.92
C GLN A 51 -7.54 -14.77 10.76
N PRO A 52 -6.36 -14.18 10.50
CA PRO A 52 -5.15 -14.54 11.23
C PRO A 52 -5.37 -14.34 12.73
N LYS A 53 -4.81 -15.23 13.55
CA LYS A 53 -4.80 -15.05 14.99
C LYS A 53 -3.74 -13.99 15.33
N LEU A 54 -4.19 -12.74 15.46
CA LEU A 54 -3.31 -11.63 15.82
C LEU A 54 -2.88 -11.69 17.29
N SER A 55 -1.60 -11.46 17.54
CA SER A 55 -1.04 -11.11 18.85
C SER A 55 -1.58 -9.77 19.36
N PRO A 56 -1.45 -9.44 20.66
CA PRO A 56 -1.85 -8.13 21.18
C PRO A 56 -1.18 -6.95 20.46
N PHE A 57 0.11 -7.10 20.11
CA PHE A 57 0.86 -6.09 19.36
C PHE A 57 0.26 -5.85 17.97
N GLU A 58 0.02 -6.91 17.20
CA GLU A 58 -0.54 -6.81 15.85
C GLU A 58 -1.98 -6.27 15.87
N LYS A 59 -2.78 -6.63 16.89
CA LYS A 59 -4.13 -6.05 17.09
C LYS A 59 -4.09 -4.54 17.29
N ASN A 60 -3.13 -4.05 18.06
CA ASN A 60 -2.98 -2.61 18.29
C ASN A 60 -2.63 -1.89 16.98
N ILE A 61 -1.70 -2.45 16.19
CA ILE A 61 -1.35 -1.91 14.87
C ILE A 61 -2.59 -1.85 13.96
N VAL A 62 -3.33 -2.95 13.84
CA VAL A 62 -4.55 -3.00 13.00
C VAL A 62 -5.57 -1.96 13.47
N ALA A 63 -5.83 -1.89 14.77
CA ALA A 63 -6.79 -0.94 15.34
C ALA A 63 -6.39 0.54 15.09
N GLU A 64 -5.10 0.87 15.15
CA GLU A 64 -4.63 2.21 14.82
C GLU A 64 -4.80 2.53 13.34
N ILE A 65 -4.43 1.62 12.43
CA ILE A 65 -4.63 1.82 11.00
C ILE A 65 -6.13 2.03 10.70
N GLU A 66 -7.02 1.25 11.30
CA GLU A 66 -8.47 1.42 11.15
C GLU A 66 -8.97 2.78 11.69
N ARG A 67 -8.42 3.23 12.81
CA ARG A 67 -8.85 4.46 13.47
C ARG A 67 -8.35 5.72 12.77
N ILE A 68 -7.05 5.80 12.49
CA ILE A 68 -6.37 7.03 12.04
C ILE A 68 -5.72 6.91 10.66
N GLY A 69 -5.64 5.71 10.08
CA GLY A 69 -5.07 5.47 8.76
C GLY A 69 -3.60 5.10 8.75
N TYR A 70 -2.93 5.07 9.91
CA TYR A 70 -1.55 4.63 10.03
C TYR A 70 -1.24 4.03 11.41
N ALA A 71 -0.11 3.33 11.50
CA ALA A 71 0.51 2.87 12.74
C ALA A 71 2.04 2.82 12.55
N THR A 72 2.79 2.76 13.65
CA THR A 72 4.26 2.68 13.61
C THR A 72 4.78 1.52 14.44
N ALA A 73 5.89 0.93 14.02
CA ALA A 73 6.62 -0.09 14.75
C ALA A 73 8.12 0.05 14.50
N ASN A 74 8.92 -0.85 15.06
CA ASN A 74 10.32 -1.05 14.70
C ASN A 74 10.55 -2.47 14.18
N VAL A 75 11.54 -2.65 13.31
CA VAL A 75 12.00 -3.95 12.83
C VAL A 75 12.36 -4.90 13.99
N SER A 76 12.85 -4.37 15.12
CA SER A 76 13.10 -5.16 16.33
C SER A 76 11.84 -5.78 16.94
N ASP A 77 10.66 -5.17 16.76
CA ASP A 77 9.39 -5.72 17.24
C ASP A 77 9.01 -7.02 16.52
N PHE A 78 9.59 -7.25 15.35
CA PHE A 78 9.45 -8.47 14.55
C PHE A 78 10.60 -9.46 14.79
N SER A 79 11.42 -9.24 15.81
CA SER A 79 12.62 -10.04 16.10
C SER A 79 13.62 -10.07 14.94
N MET A 80 13.66 -9.00 14.16
CA MET A 80 14.54 -8.84 13.01
C MET A 80 15.53 -7.68 13.23
N SER A 81 16.54 -7.61 12.37
CA SER A 81 17.47 -6.48 12.29
C SER A 81 17.75 -6.15 10.84
N LEU A 82 18.08 -4.89 10.57
CA LEU A 82 18.44 -4.46 9.24
C LEU A 82 19.94 -4.68 9.00
N THR A 83 20.27 -5.18 7.82
CA THR A 83 21.63 -5.05 7.31
C THR A 83 21.87 -3.60 6.93
N LYS A 84 23.02 -3.04 7.32
CA LYS A 84 23.36 -1.68 6.88
C LYS A 84 23.46 -1.69 5.36
N PRO A 85 22.72 -0.81 4.65
CA PRO A 85 22.86 -0.72 3.20
C PRO A 85 24.30 -0.30 2.88
N MET A 86 24.98 -1.02 1.98
CA MET A 86 26.23 -0.54 1.40
C MET A 86 25.94 0.58 0.39
N LEU A 87 25.62 1.77 0.88
CA LEU A 87 25.33 2.93 0.03
C LEU A 87 26.54 3.36 -0.79
N ASP A 88 27.74 3.21 -0.25
CA ASP A 88 28.99 3.70 -0.84
C ASP A 88 29.37 2.98 -2.16
N THR A 89 28.87 1.75 -2.38
CA THR A 89 29.24 0.92 -3.54
C THR A 89 28.24 1.02 -4.68
N MET A 90 27.06 1.59 -4.43
CA MET A 90 25.96 1.55 -5.36
C MET A 90 26.03 2.74 -6.30
N VAL A 91 26.42 2.44 -7.55
CA VAL A 91 26.62 3.38 -8.64
C VAL A 91 25.54 4.46 -8.62
N ARG A 92 25.92 5.66 -8.15
CA ARG A 92 25.24 6.93 -8.42
C ARG A 92 25.22 7.07 -9.94
N LYS A 93 24.22 6.49 -10.61
CA LYS A 93 24.06 6.70 -12.06
C LYS A 93 23.67 8.15 -12.22
N SER A 94 24.68 8.97 -12.47
CA SER A 94 24.56 10.41 -12.72
C SER A 94 23.41 10.66 -13.67
N GLY A 95 22.36 11.30 -13.15
CA GLY A 95 21.15 11.63 -13.85
C GLY A 95 20.29 12.49 -12.94
N LYS A 96 19.48 13.40 -13.52
CA LYS A 96 18.63 14.39 -12.82
C LYS A 96 17.47 13.79 -12.01
N LYS A 97 17.58 12.56 -11.50
CA LYS A 97 16.54 11.89 -10.72
C LYS A 97 16.92 11.93 -9.24
N TYR A 98 16.05 12.51 -8.42
CA TYR A 98 16.20 12.57 -6.97
C TYR A 98 15.84 11.24 -6.26
N LEU A 99 15.35 10.25 -7.01
CA LEU A 99 14.92 8.95 -6.50
C LEU A 99 15.58 7.84 -7.32
N HIS A 100 16.28 6.93 -6.65
CA HIS A 100 17.00 5.82 -7.28
C HIS A 100 16.54 4.49 -6.70
N THR A 101 16.16 3.55 -7.56
CA THR A 101 15.87 2.17 -7.16
C THR A 101 17.16 1.40 -6.90
N LEU A 102 17.22 0.74 -5.75
CA LEU A 102 18.31 -0.07 -5.23
C LEU A 102 17.94 -1.57 -5.32
N PRO A 103 18.88 -2.52 -5.45
CA PRO A 103 18.63 -3.95 -5.28
C PRO A 103 18.11 -4.24 -3.88
N LEU A 104 17.14 -5.13 -3.79
CA LEU A 104 16.48 -5.45 -2.53
C LEU A 104 17.47 -6.08 -1.53
N PRO A 105 17.48 -5.65 -0.27
CA PRO A 105 18.27 -6.29 0.77
C PRO A 105 17.68 -7.67 1.11
N PRO A 106 18.52 -8.65 1.49
CA PRO A 106 18.12 -10.06 1.62
C PRO A 106 17.04 -10.31 2.67
N GLU A 107 16.95 -9.47 3.70
CA GLU A 107 15.95 -9.55 4.76
C GLU A 107 14.57 -9.03 4.37
N LEU A 108 14.46 -8.21 3.32
CA LEU A 108 13.21 -7.52 2.97
C LEU A 108 12.07 -8.47 2.57
N PRO A 109 12.30 -9.58 1.83
CA PRO A 109 11.26 -10.58 1.59
C PRO A 109 10.77 -11.24 2.89
N VAL A 110 11.68 -11.55 3.82
CA VAL A 110 11.32 -12.16 5.12
C VAL A 110 10.49 -11.19 5.97
N LEU A 111 10.88 -9.91 5.94
CA LEU A 111 10.17 -8.84 6.61
C LEU A 111 8.77 -8.61 6.01
N ALA A 112 8.65 -8.67 4.68
CA ALA A 112 7.35 -8.59 4.02
C ALA A 112 6.42 -9.75 4.40
N GLU A 113 6.95 -10.97 4.57
CA GLU A 113 6.15 -12.10 5.05
C GLU A 113 5.73 -11.95 6.51
N SER A 114 6.60 -11.39 7.37
CA SER A 114 6.28 -11.18 8.80
C SER A 114 5.17 -10.16 9.03
N PHE A 115 4.89 -9.29 8.04
CA PHE A 115 3.78 -8.34 8.09
C PHE A 115 2.42 -8.93 7.71
N LEU A 116 2.38 -10.14 7.13
CA LEU A 116 1.13 -10.73 6.64
C LEU A 116 0.01 -10.84 7.68
N PRO A 117 0.24 -11.19 8.96
CA PRO A 117 -0.84 -11.18 9.94
C PRO A 117 -1.51 -9.81 10.06
N ILE A 118 -0.71 -8.73 10.16
CA ILE A 118 -1.22 -7.35 10.22
C ILE A 118 -1.95 -6.99 8.93
N VAL A 119 -1.35 -7.29 7.77
CA VAL A 119 -1.93 -7.01 6.45
C VAL A 119 -3.26 -7.74 6.26
N GLU A 120 -3.29 -9.05 6.49
CA GLU A 120 -4.49 -9.89 6.33
C GLU A 120 -5.56 -9.50 7.36
N GLY A 121 -5.17 -9.15 8.60
CA GLY A 121 -6.07 -8.64 9.63
C GLY A 121 -6.68 -7.29 9.27
N TYR A 122 -5.92 -6.41 8.61
CA TYR A 122 -6.40 -5.10 8.18
C TYR A 122 -7.24 -5.15 6.89
N LEU A 123 -6.74 -5.85 5.86
CA LEU A 123 -7.39 -5.98 4.55
C LEU A 123 -8.59 -6.95 4.60
N GLY A 124 -8.58 -7.90 5.55
CA GLY A 124 -9.63 -8.90 5.72
C GLY A 124 -9.54 -10.07 4.73
N LEU A 125 -8.44 -10.17 3.96
CA LEU A 125 -8.27 -11.13 2.88
C LEU A 125 -6.84 -11.69 2.87
N ALA A 126 -6.68 -12.93 2.40
CA ALA A 126 -5.36 -13.50 2.15
C ALA A 126 -4.58 -12.61 1.17
N SER A 127 -3.35 -12.27 1.53
CA SER A 127 -2.60 -11.21 0.85
C SER A 127 -1.18 -11.67 0.52
N LYS A 128 -0.59 -11.04 -0.50
CA LYS A 128 0.85 -11.10 -0.78
C LYS A 128 1.33 -9.72 -1.19
N ALA A 129 2.61 -9.43 -1.00
CA ALA A 129 3.19 -8.19 -1.48
C ALA A 129 3.00 -8.11 -3.01
N ALA A 130 2.28 -7.10 -3.47
CA ALA A 130 2.08 -6.85 -4.90
C ALA A 130 3.33 -6.22 -5.52
N PHE A 131 4.00 -5.38 -4.75
CA PHE A 131 5.20 -4.68 -5.17
C PHE A 131 6.11 -4.37 -4.00
N VAL A 132 7.42 -4.38 -4.26
CA VAL A 132 8.46 -4.02 -3.29
C VAL A 132 9.44 -3.09 -4.00
N LEU A 133 9.66 -1.92 -3.40
CA LEU A 133 10.67 -0.96 -3.81
C LEU A 133 11.68 -0.81 -2.70
N PHE A 134 12.94 -0.64 -3.08
CA PHE A 134 13.99 -0.18 -2.20
C PHE A 134 14.65 1.03 -2.85
N GLU A 135 14.61 2.18 -2.20
CA GLU A 135 14.88 3.46 -2.85
C GLU A 135 15.78 4.36 -2.02
N LEU A 136 16.70 5.05 -2.72
CA LEU A 136 17.44 6.20 -2.22
C LEU A 136 16.74 7.47 -2.66
N THR A 137 16.32 8.29 -1.69
CA THR A 137 15.93 9.68 -1.91
C THR A 137 17.18 10.55 -1.72
N GLU A 138 17.72 11.11 -2.79
CA GLU A 138 18.87 12.02 -2.76
C GLU A 138 18.48 13.41 -2.27
N VAL A 139 19.46 14.11 -1.70
CA VAL A 139 19.35 15.55 -1.46
C VAL A 139 19.25 16.28 -2.80
N ALA A 140 18.17 17.02 -3.00
CA ALA A 140 17.97 17.82 -4.19
C ALA A 140 17.55 19.25 -3.81
N GLN A 141 17.88 20.24 -4.65
CA GLN A 141 17.31 21.58 -4.58
C GLN A 141 16.25 21.70 -5.69
N ALA A 142 15.05 21.19 -5.42
CA ALA A 142 13.98 21.12 -6.40
C ALA A 142 12.62 21.39 -5.75
N GLU A 143 11.65 21.78 -6.57
CA GLU A 143 10.25 21.79 -6.16
C GLU A 143 9.77 20.35 -5.89
N ARG A 144 8.73 20.23 -5.06
CA ARG A 144 8.06 18.94 -4.86
C ARG A 144 7.55 18.44 -6.21
N VAL A 145 7.70 17.14 -6.45
CA VAL A 145 7.21 16.48 -7.66
C VAL A 145 6.50 15.17 -7.34
N GLN A 146 5.50 14.83 -8.15
CA GLN A 146 4.80 13.54 -8.10
C GLN A 146 4.33 13.15 -6.68
N SER A 147 4.82 12.02 -6.14
CA SER A 147 4.45 11.47 -4.83
C SER A 147 4.88 12.34 -3.63
N GLN A 148 5.63 13.42 -3.87
CA GLN A 148 5.94 14.43 -2.86
C GLN A 148 4.83 15.48 -2.69
N HIS A 149 3.83 15.51 -3.58
CA HIS A 149 2.58 16.22 -3.33
C HIS A 149 1.64 15.36 -2.49
N TRP A 150 0.74 16.02 -1.75
CA TRP A 150 -0.35 15.31 -1.09
C TRP A 150 -1.15 14.55 -2.13
N HIS A 151 -1.36 13.26 -1.87
CA HIS A 151 -2.18 12.44 -2.75
C HIS A 151 -2.83 11.27 -2.01
N ARG A 152 -3.78 10.65 -2.68
CA ARG A 152 -4.34 9.34 -2.33
C ARG A 152 -4.03 8.38 -3.47
N ASP A 153 -3.61 7.18 -3.12
CA ASP A 153 -3.38 6.11 -4.11
C ASP A 153 -4.69 5.67 -4.76
N HIS A 154 -4.59 4.96 -5.88
CA HIS A 154 -5.70 4.64 -6.76
C HIS A 154 -6.18 3.19 -6.60
N GLU A 155 -6.84 2.84 -5.51
CA GLU A 155 -7.51 1.53 -5.40
C GLU A 155 -8.76 1.61 -4.51
N ARG A 156 -9.85 0.98 -4.96
CA ARG A 156 -11.23 1.23 -4.48
C ARG A 156 -11.52 0.78 -3.04
N TYR A 157 -10.84 -0.23 -2.51
CA TYR A 157 -11.40 -0.99 -1.39
C TYR A 157 -10.59 -0.91 -0.09
N LYS A 158 -9.30 -1.25 -0.05
CA LYS A 158 -8.34 -0.94 1.02
C LYS A 158 -6.94 -1.15 0.42
N MET A 159 -5.98 -0.29 0.74
CA MET A 159 -4.57 -0.50 0.38
C MET A 159 -3.76 -0.40 1.68
N LEU A 160 -2.70 -1.19 1.80
CA LEU A 160 -1.75 -1.01 2.88
C LEU A 160 -0.35 -0.93 2.29
N LYS A 161 0.26 0.25 2.38
CA LYS A 161 1.69 0.42 2.12
C LYS A 161 2.44 0.40 3.43
N ILE A 162 3.56 -0.31 3.44
CA ILE A 162 4.46 -0.39 4.58
C ILE A 162 5.79 0.23 4.16
N PHE A 163 6.21 1.25 4.90
CA PHE A 163 7.46 1.95 4.69
C PHE A 163 8.45 1.56 5.77
N VAL A 164 9.66 1.14 5.39
CA VAL A 164 10.72 0.74 6.33
C VAL A 164 11.94 1.63 6.10
N TYR A 165 12.35 2.38 7.12
CA TYR A 165 13.55 3.21 7.04
C TYR A 165 14.81 2.37 7.21
N TYR A 166 15.72 2.46 6.24
CA TYR A 166 17.05 1.82 6.23
C TYR A 166 18.17 2.81 6.53
N SER A 167 17.84 4.10 6.65
CA SER A 167 18.70 5.16 7.18
C SER A 167 18.00 5.84 8.37
N ASP A 168 18.75 6.63 9.13
CA ASP A 168 18.13 7.59 10.05
C ASP A 168 17.39 8.65 9.24
N VAL A 169 16.21 9.05 9.71
CA VAL A 169 15.33 10.02 9.05
C VAL A 169 14.88 11.06 10.07
N ASP A 170 15.39 12.27 9.92
CA ASP A 170 14.92 13.46 10.61
C ASP A 170 14.10 14.34 9.65
N GLU A 171 13.82 15.58 10.04
CA GLU A 171 13.04 16.56 9.28
C GLU A 171 13.69 16.97 7.95
N ASP A 172 14.98 16.73 7.78
CA ASP A 172 15.78 17.13 6.62
C ASP A 172 16.15 15.96 5.71
N ALA A 173 15.83 14.74 6.14
CA ALA A 173 15.94 13.52 5.34
C ALA A 173 14.70 13.25 4.46
N GLY A 174 13.73 14.16 4.42
CA GLY A 174 12.49 13.98 3.66
C GLY A 174 11.59 12.88 4.23
N PRO A 175 11.12 13.00 5.48
CA PRO A 175 10.29 11.99 6.14
C PRO A 175 8.97 11.78 5.42
N PHE A 176 8.42 10.56 5.47
CA PHE A 176 7.04 10.32 5.06
C PHE A 176 6.08 11.17 5.89
N GLU A 177 4.97 11.60 5.28
CA GLU A 177 3.94 12.41 5.94
C GLU A 177 2.56 11.84 5.61
N TYR A 178 1.67 11.85 6.61
CA TYR A 178 0.29 11.37 6.48
C TYR A 178 -0.67 12.31 7.20
N ILE A 179 -1.88 12.50 6.68
CA ILE A 179 -2.94 13.25 7.37
C ILE A 179 -3.85 12.25 8.09
N GLY A 180 -3.81 12.26 9.42
CA GLY A 180 -4.62 11.38 10.26
C GLY A 180 -6.11 11.49 9.94
N PHE A 181 -6.82 10.37 10.02
CA PHE A 181 -8.25 10.24 9.72
C PHE A 181 -8.64 10.56 8.27
N SER A 182 -7.68 10.81 7.36
CA SER A 182 -7.98 11.19 5.98
C SER A 182 -8.66 10.09 5.18
N ARG A 183 -8.42 8.82 5.52
CA ARG A 183 -9.19 7.68 5.02
C ARG A 183 -10.62 7.60 5.58
N THR A 184 -10.83 8.01 6.83
CA THR A 184 -12.11 7.83 7.51
C THR A 184 -12.92 9.11 7.53
N LYS A 185 -12.65 10.00 8.50
CA LYS A 185 -13.39 11.24 8.74
C LYS A 185 -13.29 12.22 7.57
N PHE A 186 -12.10 12.34 6.98
CA PHE A 186 -11.85 13.32 5.90
C PHE A 186 -11.88 12.71 4.50
N LYS A 187 -12.50 11.54 4.31
CA LYS A 187 -12.58 10.85 3.01
C LYS A 187 -13.29 11.64 1.90
N HIS A 188 -14.11 12.61 2.29
CA HIS A 188 -14.87 13.48 1.39
C HIS A 188 -14.01 14.61 0.81
N PHE A 189 -12.88 14.96 1.44
CA PHE A 189 -11.90 15.89 0.87
C PHE A 189 -11.14 15.20 -0.26
N TYR A 190 -11.21 15.79 -1.46
CA TYR A 190 -10.68 15.27 -2.73
C TYR A 190 -10.79 13.75 -2.84
N PRO A 191 -12.01 13.23 -3.07
CA PRO A 191 -12.25 11.79 -3.05
C PRO A 191 -11.41 11.08 -4.12
N GLN A 192 -11.05 9.82 -3.84
CA GLN A 192 -10.28 9.00 -4.78
C GLN A 192 -11.00 8.84 -6.11
N THR A 193 -10.26 8.99 -7.21
CA THR A 193 -10.74 8.64 -8.54
C THR A 193 -10.25 7.26 -8.94
N LEU A 194 -10.97 6.63 -9.88
CA LEU A 194 -10.70 5.25 -10.33
C LEU A 194 -9.42 5.12 -11.16
N THR A 195 -8.97 6.22 -11.74
CA THR A 195 -7.89 6.25 -12.72
C THR A 195 -7.01 7.44 -12.41
N GLY A 196 -5.97 7.22 -11.58
CA GLY A 196 -4.94 8.23 -11.31
C GLY A 196 -4.85 8.73 -9.86
N GLY A 197 -5.75 8.30 -8.97
CA GLY A 197 -5.71 8.67 -7.55
C GLY A 197 -6.39 10.01 -7.30
N SER A 198 -5.95 10.74 -6.28
CA SER A 198 -6.42 12.08 -5.98
C SER A 198 -5.24 12.97 -5.60
N TYR A 199 -5.06 14.09 -6.29
CA TYR A 199 -3.99 15.07 -6.08
C TYR A 199 -4.62 16.44 -5.87
N PRO A 200 -4.83 16.88 -4.61
CA PRO A 200 -5.27 18.24 -4.32
C PRO A 200 -4.27 19.26 -4.88
N PRO A 201 -4.74 20.44 -5.31
CA PRO A 201 -3.85 21.54 -5.67
C PRO A 201 -2.92 21.93 -4.50
N VAL A 202 -1.74 22.45 -4.86
CA VAL A 202 -0.72 22.84 -3.87
C VAL A 202 -1.28 23.91 -2.94
N GLY A 203 -1.17 23.69 -1.63
CA GLY A 203 -1.65 24.63 -0.60
C GLY A 203 -3.08 24.39 -0.11
N GLU A 204 -3.85 23.49 -0.74
CA GLU A 204 -5.29 23.35 -0.46
C GLU A 204 -5.64 22.34 0.65
N MET A 205 -4.67 21.97 1.49
CA MET A 205 -4.91 21.10 2.64
C MET A 205 -5.35 21.85 3.91
N GLY A 206 -5.51 23.19 3.85
CA GLY A 206 -5.65 24.10 5.00
C GLY A 206 -6.26 23.52 6.28
N GLU A 207 -7.52 23.07 6.23
CA GLU A 207 -8.25 22.54 7.39
C GLU A 207 -7.70 21.21 7.94
N LEU A 208 -6.96 20.47 7.11
CA LEU A 208 -6.38 19.17 7.42
C LEU A 208 -4.93 19.26 7.94
N LEU A 209 -4.28 20.41 7.82
CA LEU A 209 -2.90 20.62 8.27
C LEU A 209 -2.67 20.27 9.75
N PRO A 210 -3.59 20.56 10.69
CA PRO A 210 -3.42 20.17 12.10
C PRO A 210 -3.35 18.65 12.33
N PHE A 211 -3.79 17.83 11.36
CA PHE A 211 -3.78 16.37 11.44
C PHE A 211 -2.58 15.74 10.72
N VAL A 212 -1.65 16.54 10.21
CA VAL A 212 -0.42 16.04 9.58
C VAL A 212 0.46 15.40 10.65
N LYS A 213 0.84 14.15 10.40
CA LYS A 213 1.89 13.44 11.10
C LYS A 213 3.10 13.31 10.17
N THR A 214 4.22 13.85 10.62
CA THR A 214 5.54 13.62 10.03
C THR A 214 6.22 12.47 10.76
N PHE A 215 6.76 11.51 10.00
CA PHE A 215 7.38 10.30 10.55
C PHE A 215 8.91 10.41 10.48
N THR A 216 9.52 10.92 11.54
CA THR A 216 10.96 10.83 11.79
C THR A 216 11.25 9.59 12.63
N GLY A 217 12.48 9.08 12.54
CA GLY A 217 12.89 7.87 13.25
C GLY A 217 14.26 7.37 12.82
N LYS A 218 14.83 6.47 13.64
CA LYS A 218 16.08 5.78 13.32
C LYS A 218 15.88 4.72 12.25
N ALA A 219 16.97 4.26 11.63
CA ALA A 219 16.93 3.05 10.82
C ALA A 219 16.24 1.91 11.60
N GLY A 220 15.37 1.16 10.91
CA GLY A 220 14.49 0.16 11.50
C GLY A 220 13.09 0.68 11.84
N THR A 221 12.80 1.97 11.69
CA THR A 221 11.43 2.49 11.86
C THR A 221 10.52 1.95 10.74
N ILE A 222 9.34 1.45 11.12
CA ILE A 222 8.30 0.93 10.23
C ILE A 222 7.06 1.81 10.33
N ILE A 223 6.47 2.15 9.19
CA ILE A 223 5.23 2.90 9.08
C ILE A 223 4.24 2.07 8.26
N PHE A 224 3.15 1.64 8.88
CA PHE A 224 2.01 1.05 8.22
C PHE A 224 1.03 2.16 7.85
N ALA A 225 0.64 2.30 6.59
CA ALA A 225 -0.27 3.36 6.16
C ALA A 225 -1.32 2.85 5.17
N ASP A 226 -2.60 3.12 5.46
CA ASP A 226 -3.65 3.04 4.44
C ASP A 226 -3.54 4.27 3.55
N THR A 227 -2.83 4.09 2.44
CA THR A 227 -2.54 5.17 1.48
C THR A 227 -3.72 5.51 0.56
N SER A 228 -4.91 4.96 0.84
CA SER A 228 -6.15 5.57 0.38
C SER A 228 -6.51 6.87 1.15
N GLY A 229 -5.84 7.13 2.28
CA GLY A 229 -5.75 8.45 2.91
C GLY A 229 -4.70 9.35 2.27
N PHE A 230 -4.73 10.64 2.63
CA PHE A 230 -3.76 11.61 2.14
C PHE A 230 -2.39 11.36 2.75
N HIS A 231 -1.42 11.22 1.87
CA HIS A 231 -0.02 11.00 2.23
C HIS A 231 0.90 11.64 1.20
N ARG A 232 2.17 11.76 1.54
CA ARG A 232 3.24 12.18 0.63
C ARG A 232 4.61 11.71 1.11
N GLY A 233 5.54 11.59 0.17
CA GLY A 233 6.96 11.58 0.48
C GLY A 233 7.42 12.97 0.91
N GLY A 234 8.27 13.03 1.93
CA GLY A 234 8.99 14.25 2.26
C GLY A 234 10.04 14.60 1.22
N PHE A 235 10.66 15.75 1.44
CA PHE A 235 11.71 16.28 0.57
C PHE A 235 13.05 16.25 1.31
N ALA A 236 14.03 15.53 0.77
CA ALA A 236 15.37 15.44 1.33
C ALA A 236 16.15 16.74 1.04
N ARG A 237 16.50 17.47 2.10
CA ARG A 237 17.12 18.79 2.05
C ARG A 237 18.61 18.75 2.38
N GLU A 238 18.97 18.01 3.41
CA GLU A 238 20.36 17.94 3.89
C GLU A 238 20.87 16.50 3.99
N LYS A 239 19.96 15.53 4.13
CA LYS A 239 20.30 14.13 4.31
C LYS A 239 19.58 13.26 3.30
N GLU A 240 20.28 12.26 2.80
CA GLU A 240 19.67 11.24 1.97
C GLU A 240 18.83 10.30 2.84
N ARG A 241 17.79 9.71 2.24
CA ARG A 241 16.94 8.72 2.91
C ARG A 241 16.89 7.44 2.11
N VAL A 242 17.16 6.33 2.80
CA VAL A 242 17.02 4.99 2.24
C VAL A 242 15.78 4.36 2.85
N MET A 243 14.87 3.91 2.01
CA MET A 243 13.59 3.38 2.46
C MET A 243 13.12 2.25 1.56
N ALA A 244 12.55 1.21 2.17
CA ALA A 244 11.76 0.22 1.43
C ALA A 244 10.27 0.59 1.47
N THR A 245 9.57 0.42 0.35
CA THR A 245 8.12 0.50 0.26
C THR A 245 7.56 -0.85 -0.17
N ILE A 246 6.73 -1.46 0.67
CA ILE A 246 6.04 -2.71 0.37
C ILE A 246 4.56 -2.41 0.20
N VAL A 247 3.97 -2.85 -0.92
CA VAL A 247 2.57 -2.57 -1.26
C VAL A 247 1.76 -3.84 -1.17
N TYR A 248 0.71 -3.83 -0.34
CA TYR A 248 -0.31 -4.87 -0.31
C TYR A 248 -1.63 -4.30 -0.81
N THR A 249 -2.19 -5.00 -1.80
CA THR A 249 -3.47 -4.69 -2.41
C THR A 249 -4.25 -5.97 -2.69
N LEU A 250 -5.56 -5.82 -2.92
CA LEU A 250 -6.43 -6.90 -3.34
C LEU A 250 -6.08 -7.26 -4.79
N GLN A 251 -5.65 -8.51 -5.01
CA GLN A 251 -5.30 -9.02 -6.34
C GLN A 251 -6.47 -9.70 -7.03
#